data_AF-A0A9D6IG73-F1
#
_entry.id   AF-A0A9D6IG73-F1
#
_cell.length_a   1.000
_cell.length_b   1.000
_cell.length_c   1.000
_cell.angle_alpha   90.00
_cell.angle_beta   90.00
_cell.angle_gamma   90.00
#
_symmetry.space_group_name_H-M   'P 1'
#
loop_
_entity.id
_entity.type
_entity.pdbx_description
1 polymer ?
#
loop_
_entity_poly.entity_id
_entity_poly.type
_entity_poly.pdbx_seq_one_letter_code
_entity_poly.pdbx_strand_id
1 'polypeptide(L)'
;MSTKKTPGQGITVRELADSKEYKKFGENRLGVLLLTQLTASDDPDHVAAESLVGGGNDRKIDSFLINLEKKAAYIGQLYLNHNWGKVGAPANKASDLNTAAAWLFSTAKAKKLSQTVADRSLELKRLIAAGEVTSLSVFYCHNCKESQSVADELETVRESVGKRLAAEGLTNVHVTAVEYGLN
;
A
#
# COMPACT_ATOMS: atom_id res chain seq x y z
N MET A 1 21.49 22.77 22.29
CA MET A 1 22.47 22.86 21.18
C MET A 1 21.71 22.68 19.87
N SER A 2 21.43 23.79 19.18
CA SER A 2 20.78 23.78 17.87
C SER A 2 21.78 23.37 16.81
N THR A 3 21.58 22.23 16.17
CA THR A 3 22.32 21.85 14.97
C THR A 3 21.73 22.62 13.79
N LYS A 4 22.51 23.54 13.25
CA LYS A 4 22.23 24.28 12.02
C LYS A 4 22.12 23.29 10.86
N LYS A 5 21.00 23.28 10.14
CA LYS A 5 20.85 22.55 8.87
C LYS A 5 21.79 23.19 7.83
N THR A 6 22.69 22.39 7.27
CA THR A 6 23.54 22.77 6.14
C THR A 6 22.67 23.03 4.90
N PRO A 7 22.82 24.15 4.18
CA PRO A 7 22.05 24.41 2.97
C PRO A 7 22.48 23.41 1.88
N GLY A 8 21.56 22.56 1.42
CA GLY A 8 21.80 21.63 0.29
C GLY A 8 21.55 20.14 0.57
N GLN A 9 21.33 19.72 1.83
CA GLN A 9 20.81 18.38 2.10
C GLN A 9 19.27 18.44 2.11
N GLY A 10 18.65 17.84 1.10
CA GLY A 10 17.21 17.59 1.10
C GLY A 10 16.79 16.80 2.35
N ILE A 11 15.55 16.99 2.79
CA ILE A 11 14.99 16.22 3.90
C ILE A 11 14.95 14.75 3.49
N THR A 12 15.55 13.88 4.30
CA THR A 12 15.51 12.43 4.06
C THR A 12 14.11 11.86 4.35
N VAL A 13 13.75 10.75 3.69
CA VAL A 13 12.49 10.03 3.98
C VAL A 13 12.40 9.67 5.47
N ARG A 14 13.53 9.35 6.11
CA ARG A 14 13.59 9.08 7.55
C ARG A 14 13.21 10.29 8.39
N GLU A 15 13.81 11.43 8.12
CA GLU A 15 13.51 12.67 8.86
C GLU A 15 12.06 13.09 8.69
N LEU A 16 11.49 12.90 7.49
CA LEU A 16 10.09 13.21 7.23
C LEU A 16 9.16 12.23 7.97
N ALA A 17 9.42 10.93 7.87
CA ALA A 17 8.65 9.90 8.57
C ALA A 17 8.72 10.04 10.10
N ASP A 18 9.87 10.44 10.65
CA ASP A 18 10.06 10.63 12.09
C ASP A 18 9.64 12.03 12.59
N SER A 19 9.16 12.90 11.70
CA SER A 19 8.58 14.20 12.06
C SER A 19 7.31 14.06 12.90
N LYS A 20 6.91 15.10 13.63
CA LYS A 20 5.68 15.07 14.46
C LYS A 20 4.43 14.74 13.64
N GLU A 21 4.41 15.17 12.39
CA GLU A 21 3.32 14.98 11.44
C GLU A 21 3.06 13.49 11.16
N TYR A 22 4.11 12.68 10.95
CA TYR A 22 3.96 11.27 10.61
C TYR A 22 4.20 10.31 11.77
N LYS A 23 5.02 10.69 12.76
CA LYS A 23 5.39 9.82 13.89
C LYS A 23 4.18 9.33 14.70
N LYS A 24 3.08 10.10 14.72
CA LYS A 24 1.82 9.73 15.40
C LYS A 24 1.18 8.45 14.84
N PHE A 25 1.49 8.06 13.61
CA PHE A 25 0.97 6.84 12.98
C PHE A 25 1.78 5.58 13.30
N GLY A 26 2.77 5.67 14.20
CA GLY A 26 3.50 4.50 14.72
C GLY A 26 4.25 3.72 13.63
N GLU A 27 3.94 2.43 13.52
CA GLU A 27 4.56 1.53 12.51
C GLU A 27 4.05 1.80 11.09
N ASN A 28 2.89 2.42 10.94
CA ASN A 28 2.27 2.70 9.64
C ASN A 28 2.73 4.00 9.00
N ARG A 29 3.58 4.78 9.69
CA ARG A 29 3.97 6.13 9.28
C ARG A 29 4.59 6.23 7.89
N LEU A 30 5.33 5.22 7.45
CA LEU A 30 5.89 5.18 6.10
C LEU A 30 4.80 5.00 5.04
N GLY A 31 3.80 4.16 5.31
CA GLY A 31 2.66 3.97 4.43
C GLY A 31 1.82 5.23 4.30
N VAL A 32 1.52 5.90 5.42
CA VAL A 32 0.79 7.17 5.40
C VAL A 32 1.57 8.25 4.66
N LEU A 33 2.87 8.37 4.91
CA LEU A 33 3.75 9.29 4.18
C LEU A 33 3.70 9.02 2.67
N LEU A 34 3.91 7.77 2.26
CA LEU A 34 3.87 7.37 0.85
C LEU A 34 2.53 7.76 0.20
N LEU A 35 1.41 7.41 0.83
CA LEU A 35 0.08 7.67 0.28
C LEU A 35 -0.25 9.15 0.23
N THR A 36 0.22 9.94 1.20
CA THR A 36 0.10 11.41 1.18
C THR A 36 0.78 11.96 -0.09
N GLN A 37 1.99 11.47 -0.41
CA GLN A 37 2.70 11.88 -1.61
C GLN A 37 2.03 11.40 -2.91
N LEU A 38 1.60 10.13 -2.97
CA LEU A 38 0.96 9.55 -4.16
C LEU A 38 -0.37 10.24 -4.50
N THR A 39 -1.11 10.62 -3.46
CA THR A 39 -2.39 11.33 -3.62
C THR A 39 -2.23 12.84 -3.79
N ALA A 40 -1.03 13.39 -3.53
CA ALA A 40 -0.77 14.82 -3.42
C ALA A 40 -1.69 15.52 -2.40
N SER A 41 -2.00 14.82 -1.30
CA SER A 41 -2.76 15.35 -0.18
C SER A 41 -1.86 16.16 0.76
N ASP A 42 -2.42 17.18 1.40
CA ASP A 42 -1.80 17.98 2.46
C ASP A 42 -2.30 17.61 3.87
N ASP A 43 -3.17 16.59 3.97
CA ASP A 43 -3.74 16.12 5.24
C ASP A 43 -3.41 14.63 5.49
N PRO A 44 -2.28 14.34 6.17
CA PRO A 44 -1.90 12.98 6.54
C PRO A 44 -2.90 12.29 7.48
N ASP A 45 -3.66 13.04 8.29
CA ASP A 45 -4.68 12.44 9.18
C ASP A 45 -5.85 11.90 8.38
N HIS A 46 -6.32 12.68 7.40
CA HIS A 46 -7.36 12.25 6.47
C HIS A 46 -6.90 11.03 5.66
N VAL A 47 -5.69 11.08 5.09
CA VAL A 47 -5.12 9.93 4.37
C VAL A 47 -5.07 8.69 5.25
N ALA A 48 -4.58 8.80 6.49
CA ALA A 48 -4.49 7.68 7.41
C ALA A 48 -5.88 7.11 7.77
N ALA A 49 -6.87 7.98 7.99
CA ALA A 49 -8.24 7.58 8.33
C ALA A 49 -8.92 6.83 7.17
N GLU A 50 -8.66 7.22 5.93
CA GLU A 50 -9.20 6.55 4.76
C GLU A 50 -8.42 5.30 4.34
N SER A 51 -7.11 5.30 4.56
CA SER A 51 -6.23 4.28 4.00
C SER A 51 -5.99 3.10 4.92
N LEU A 52 -5.77 3.36 6.21
CA LEU A 52 -5.33 2.32 7.14
C LEU A 52 -6.45 1.35 7.44
N VAL A 53 -6.14 0.07 7.36
CA VAL A 53 -7.06 -1.00 7.74
C VAL A 53 -6.63 -1.50 9.12
N GLY A 54 -7.50 -1.31 10.11
CA GLY A 54 -7.23 -1.68 11.49
C GLY A 54 -8.13 -2.80 11.99
N GLY A 55 -7.54 -3.92 12.43
CA GLY A 55 -8.30 -5.02 13.02
C GLY A 55 -7.64 -6.40 12.84
N GLY A 56 -7.92 -7.31 13.77
CA GLY A 56 -7.36 -8.68 13.74
C GLY A 56 -7.81 -9.57 12.56
N ASN A 57 -8.74 -9.09 11.71
CA ASN A 57 -9.33 -9.85 10.60
C ASN A 57 -8.95 -9.32 9.21
N ASP A 58 -7.98 -8.43 9.09
CA ASP A 58 -7.64 -7.75 7.82
C ASP A 58 -6.75 -8.56 6.87
N ARG A 59 -6.64 -9.89 7.10
CA ARG A 59 -6.07 -10.89 6.17
C ARG A 59 -4.83 -10.41 5.38
N LYS A 60 -3.91 -9.72 6.06
CA LYS A 60 -2.61 -9.23 5.54
C LYS A 60 -2.66 -7.95 4.69
N ILE A 61 -3.70 -7.13 4.84
CA ILE A 61 -3.77 -5.78 4.25
C ILE A 61 -3.67 -4.79 5.39
N ASP A 62 -2.65 -3.93 5.35
CA ASP A 62 -2.52 -2.85 6.32
C ASP A 62 -3.04 -1.52 5.76
N SER A 63 -3.12 -1.42 4.43
CA SER A 63 -3.63 -0.23 3.74
C SER A 63 -4.45 -0.59 2.51
N PHE A 64 -5.57 0.10 2.34
CA PHE A 64 -6.40 0.11 1.14
C PHE A 64 -6.83 1.57 0.97
N LEU A 65 -6.63 2.18 -0.19
CA LEU A 65 -7.12 3.52 -0.52
C LEU A 65 -7.73 3.50 -1.91
N ILE A 66 -8.84 4.21 -2.12
CA ILE A 66 -9.42 4.46 -3.44
C ILE A 66 -9.40 5.97 -3.62
N ASN A 67 -8.74 6.46 -4.66
CA ASN A 67 -8.65 7.87 -4.99
C ASN A 67 -9.21 8.11 -6.40
N LEU A 68 -10.42 8.68 -6.46
CA LEU A 68 -11.13 8.92 -7.71
C LEU A 68 -10.51 10.05 -8.53
N GLU A 69 -9.87 11.04 -7.90
CA GLU A 69 -9.18 12.13 -8.60
C GLU A 69 -8.01 11.61 -9.44
N LYS A 70 -7.26 10.64 -8.89
CA LYS A 70 -6.17 9.93 -9.57
C LYS A 70 -6.67 8.75 -10.41
N LYS A 71 -7.97 8.40 -10.35
CA LYS A 71 -8.55 7.16 -10.92
C LYS A 71 -7.77 5.90 -10.52
N ALA A 72 -7.29 5.88 -9.28
CA ALA A 72 -6.35 4.89 -8.79
C ALA A 72 -6.80 4.30 -7.46
N ALA A 73 -6.50 3.01 -7.26
CA ALA A 73 -6.59 2.37 -5.97
C ALA A 73 -5.20 1.88 -5.54
N TYR A 74 -4.93 1.98 -4.24
CA TYR A 74 -3.66 1.59 -3.62
C TYR A 74 -3.95 0.55 -2.54
N ILE A 75 -3.36 -0.64 -2.66
CA ILE A 75 -3.54 -1.73 -1.69
C ILE A 75 -2.16 -2.18 -1.26
N GLY A 76 -1.90 -2.18 0.04
CA GLY A 76 -0.55 -2.43 0.51
C GLY A 76 -0.40 -3.07 1.86
N GLN A 77 0.80 -3.59 2.05
CA GLN A 77 1.33 -4.16 3.27
C GLN A 77 2.45 -3.23 3.73
N LEU A 78 2.55 -3.01 5.04
CA LEU A 78 3.47 -2.08 5.66
C LEU A 78 4.45 -2.82 6.56
N TYR A 79 5.70 -2.37 6.56
CA TYR A 79 6.70 -2.93 7.44
C TYR A 79 7.72 -1.89 7.88
N LEU A 80 7.86 -1.74 9.19
CA LEU A 80 8.87 -0.89 9.77
C LEU A 80 9.87 -1.74 10.58
N ASN A 81 11.13 -1.72 10.16
CA ASN A 81 12.23 -2.30 10.92
C ASN A 81 12.82 -1.25 11.89
N HIS A 82 13.24 -1.66 13.08
CA HIS A 82 13.97 -0.78 13.99
C HIS A 82 15.34 -0.37 13.43
N ASN A 83 15.99 -1.27 12.69
CA ASN A 83 17.25 -1.03 12.00
C ASN A 83 16.98 -0.53 10.57
N TRP A 84 16.98 0.79 10.39
CA TRP A 84 16.87 1.44 9.08
C TRP A 84 17.97 0.98 8.14
N GLY A 85 17.61 0.66 6.89
CA GLY A 85 18.57 0.21 5.88
C GLY A 85 19.05 -1.22 6.06
N LYS A 86 18.34 -2.05 6.84
CA LYS A 86 18.55 -3.50 6.86
C LYS A 86 18.52 -4.05 5.43
N VAL A 87 19.41 -4.99 5.13
CA VAL A 87 19.45 -5.68 3.83
C VAL A 87 18.18 -6.53 3.68
N GLY A 88 17.32 -6.15 2.74
CA GLY A 88 16.08 -6.86 2.42
C GLY A 88 14.99 -6.72 3.49
N ALA A 89 13.78 -6.45 3.03
CA ALA A 89 12.59 -6.67 3.83
C ALA A 89 12.20 -8.17 3.83
N PRO A 90 11.39 -8.64 4.79
CA PRO A 90 10.85 -9.99 4.74
C PRO A 90 10.02 -10.23 3.46
N ALA A 91 10.49 -11.08 2.55
CA ALA A 91 9.82 -11.38 1.28
C ALA A 91 8.44 -12.05 1.48
N ASN A 92 8.24 -12.77 2.59
CA ASN A 92 6.95 -13.36 2.93
C ASN A 92 5.84 -12.31 3.16
N LYS A 93 6.18 -11.05 3.47
CA LYS A 93 5.20 -9.96 3.52
C LYS A 93 4.78 -9.48 2.12
N ALA A 94 5.63 -9.61 1.11
CA ALA A 94 5.22 -9.39 -0.27
C ALA A 94 4.29 -10.51 -0.75
N SER A 95 4.60 -11.78 -0.45
CA SER A 95 3.73 -12.90 -0.83
C SER A 95 2.39 -12.93 -0.07
N ASP A 96 2.34 -12.37 1.14
CA ASP A 96 1.11 -12.10 1.91
C ASP A 96 0.11 -11.24 1.08
N LEU A 97 0.58 -10.32 0.22
CA LEU A 97 -0.28 -9.51 -0.66
C LEU A 97 -1.01 -10.36 -1.72
N ASN A 98 -0.42 -11.47 -2.17
CA ASN A 98 -1.08 -12.39 -3.08
C ASN A 98 -2.27 -13.08 -2.36
N THR A 99 -2.05 -13.45 -1.11
CA THR A 99 -3.13 -13.99 -0.25
C THR A 99 -4.23 -12.94 -0.10
N ALA A 100 -3.89 -11.72 0.29
CA ALA A 100 -4.82 -10.59 0.41
C ALA A 100 -5.64 -10.36 -0.87
N ALA A 101 -4.98 -10.28 -2.02
CA ALA A 101 -5.63 -10.13 -3.32
C ALA A 101 -6.62 -11.26 -3.62
N ALA A 102 -6.28 -12.50 -3.26
CA ALA A 102 -7.18 -13.64 -3.41
C ALA A 102 -8.45 -13.51 -2.55
N TRP A 103 -8.39 -12.83 -1.39
CA TRP A 103 -9.56 -12.56 -0.57
C TRP A 103 -10.40 -11.39 -1.12
N LEU A 104 -9.75 -10.28 -1.49
CA LEU A 104 -10.44 -9.09 -1.98
C LEU A 104 -11.19 -9.37 -3.28
N PHE A 105 -10.51 -9.94 -4.27
CA PHE A 105 -11.09 -10.06 -5.61
C PHE A 105 -11.94 -11.32 -5.79
N SER A 106 -11.96 -12.24 -4.83
CA SER A 106 -12.85 -13.39 -4.88
C SER A 106 -14.18 -13.08 -4.18
N THR A 107 -15.27 -13.09 -4.95
CA THR A 107 -16.62 -12.82 -4.45
C THR A 107 -17.06 -13.80 -3.35
N ALA A 108 -16.60 -15.05 -3.38
CA ALA A 108 -16.90 -16.04 -2.34
C ALA A 108 -16.11 -15.81 -1.03
N LYS A 109 -14.90 -15.25 -1.12
CA LYS A 109 -14.01 -15.04 0.04
C LYS A 109 -14.19 -13.66 0.66
N ALA A 110 -14.54 -12.65 -0.11
CA ALA A 110 -14.77 -11.29 0.37
C ALA A 110 -15.82 -11.24 1.50
N LYS A 111 -16.84 -12.11 1.45
CA LYS A 111 -17.87 -12.25 2.50
C LYS A 111 -17.34 -12.67 3.88
N LYS A 112 -16.08 -13.10 3.97
CA LYS A 112 -15.42 -13.53 5.21
C LYS A 112 -14.40 -12.49 5.71
N LEU A 113 -14.28 -11.35 5.04
CA LEU A 113 -13.49 -10.20 5.49
C LEU A 113 -14.29 -9.39 6.52
N SER A 114 -13.61 -8.48 7.21
CA SER A 114 -14.31 -7.43 7.98
C SER A 114 -15.26 -6.67 7.04
N GLN A 115 -16.42 -6.26 7.56
CA GLN A 115 -17.45 -5.58 6.75
C GLN A 115 -16.85 -4.40 5.97
N THR A 116 -16.03 -3.59 6.65
CA THR A 116 -15.30 -2.47 6.06
C THR A 116 -14.46 -2.87 4.85
N VAL A 117 -13.64 -3.92 4.95
CA VAL A 117 -12.77 -4.35 3.83
C VAL A 117 -13.59 -4.98 2.70
N ALA A 118 -14.65 -5.73 3.04
CA ALA A 118 -15.56 -6.32 2.06
C ALA A 118 -16.27 -5.23 1.23
N ASP A 119 -16.80 -4.20 1.89
CA ASP A 119 -17.50 -3.09 1.24
C ASP A 119 -16.56 -2.31 0.31
N ARG A 120 -15.34 -2.02 0.76
CA ARG A 120 -14.33 -1.36 -0.06
C ARG A 120 -13.90 -2.20 -1.26
N SER A 121 -13.82 -3.51 -1.09
CA SER A 121 -13.52 -4.42 -2.21
C SER A 121 -14.63 -4.41 -3.25
N LEU A 122 -15.89 -4.49 -2.79
CA LEU A 122 -17.06 -4.44 -3.69
C LEU A 122 -17.13 -3.10 -4.42
N GLU A 123 -16.89 -2.00 -3.71
CA GLU A 123 -16.85 -0.66 -4.28
C GLU A 123 -15.75 -0.52 -5.32
N LEU A 124 -14.52 -0.98 -5.02
CA LEU A 124 -13.43 -1.00 -5.99
C LEU A 124 -13.82 -1.76 -7.27
N LYS A 125 -14.44 -2.94 -7.15
CA LYS A 125 -14.90 -3.71 -8.31
C LYS A 125 -15.93 -2.93 -9.14
N ARG A 126 -16.88 -2.27 -8.48
CA ARG A 126 -17.90 -1.42 -9.13
C ARG A 126 -17.25 -0.26 -9.88
N LEU A 127 -16.33 0.44 -9.24
CA LEU A 127 -15.62 1.58 -9.82
C LEU A 127 -14.71 1.18 -10.98
N ILE A 128 -14.06 0.02 -10.89
CA ILE A 128 -13.31 -0.55 -12.03
C ILE A 128 -14.29 -0.84 -13.17
N ALA A 129 -15.39 -1.56 -12.92
CA ALA A 129 -16.38 -1.85 -13.97
C ALA A 129 -16.96 -0.58 -14.63
N ALA A 130 -17.11 0.50 -13.88
CA ALA A 130 -17.56 1.80 -14.38
C ALA A 130 -16.47 2.61 -15.11
N GLY A 131 -15.20 2.18 -15.06
CA GLY A 131 -14.07 2.93 -15.63
C GLY A 131 -13.67 4.18 -14.82
N GLU A 132 -14.16 4.29 -13.59
CA GLU A 132 -13.81 5.37 -12.66
C GLU A 132 -12.45 5.11 -11.99
N VAL A 133 -12.09 3.83 -11.82
CA VAL A 133 -10.74 3.40 -11.41
C VAL A 133 -10.10 2.63 -12.56
N THR A 134 -9.00 3.16 -13.08
CA THR A 134 -8.26 2.59 -14.21
C THR A 134 -6.86 2.13 -13.84
N SER A 135 -6.41 2.40 -12.61
CA SER A 135 -5.13 1.94 -12.08
C SER A 135 -5.32 1.27 -10.72
N LEU A 136 -4.71 0.09 -10.55
CA LEU A 136 -4.58 -0.58 -9.26
C LEU A 136 -3.09 -0.76 -8.96
N SER A 137 -2.61 -0.11 -7.91
CA SER A 137 -1.25 -0.27 -7.40
C SER A 137 -1.26 -1.13 -6.15
N VAL A 138 -0.66 -2.30 -6.25
CA VAL A 138 -0.33 -3.11 -5.09
C VAL A 138 1.05 -2.72 -4.62
N PHE A 139 1.25 -2.48 -3.32
CA PHE A 139 2.54 -1.99 -2.85
C PHE A 139 3.01 -2.63 -1.54
N TYR A 140 4.32 -2.71 -1.39
CA TYR A 140 4.96 -3.07 -0.13
C TYR A 140 5.90 -1.95 0.30
N CYS A 141 5.58 -1.28 1.41
CA CYS A 141 6.33 -0.12 1.88
C CYS A 141 7.13 -0.45 3.15
N HIS A 142 8.44 -0.16 3.11
CA HIS A 142 9.34 -0.40 4.24
C HIS A 142 10.60 0.47 4.26
N ASN A 143 11.33 0.42 5.37
CA ASN A 143 12.63 1.10 5.54
C ASN A 143 13.86 0.19 5.40
N CYS A 144 13.70 -1.00 4.82
CA CYS A 144 14.83 -1.85 4.42
C CYS A 144 15.34 -1.47 3.02
N LYS A 145 16.54 -1.92 2.67
CA LYS A 145 17.01 -1.90 1.28
C LYS A 145 16.16 -2.80 0.40
N GLU A 146 15.89 -2.34 -0.82
CA GLU A 146 15.19 -3.14 -1.81
C GLU A 146 15.96 -4.42 -2.15
N SER A 147 15.24 -5.46 -2.54
CA SER A 147 15.85 -6.77 -2.79
C SER A 147 15.14 -7.55 -3.89
N GLN A 148 15.93 -8.33 -4.65
CA GLN A 148 15.39 -9.14 -5.74
C GLN A 148 14.30 -10.11 -5.27
N SER A 149 14.44 -10.69 -4.08
CA SER A 149 13.43 -11.59 -3.52
C SER A 149 12.08 -10.92 -3.29
N VAL A 150 12.05 -9.64 -2.92
CA VAL A 150 10.80 -8.89 -2.79
C VAL A 150 10.24 -8.54 -4.17
N ALA A 151 11.10 -8.12 -5.10
CA ALA A 151 10.71 -7.82 -6.48
C ALA A 151 10.05 -9.03 -7.17
N ASP A 152 10.64 -10.22 -7.06
CA ASP A 152 10.11 -11.46 -7.66
C ASP A 152 8.72 -11.84 -7.09
N GLU A 153 8.54 -11.66 -5.78
CA GLU A 153 7.26 -11.90 -5.11
C GLU A 153 6.20 -10.88 -5.55
N LEU A 154 6.55 -9.60 -5.65
CA LEU A 154 5.64 -8.56 -6.12
C LEU A 154 5.24 -8.77 -7.59
N GLU A 155 6.15 -9.25 -8.44
CA GLU A 155 5.81 -9.59 -9.82
C GLU A 155 4.79 -10.75 -9.87
N THR A 156 4.97 -11.76 -9.02
CA THR A 156 3.99 -12.84 -8.85
C THR A 156 2.64 -12.32 -8.36
N VAL A 157 2.63 -11.35 -7.45
CA VAL A 157 1.41 -10.66 -6.97
C VAL A 157 0.73 -9.94 -8.14
N ARG A 158 1.48 -9.15 -8.92
CA ARG A 158 0.97 -8.40 -10.07
C ARG A 158 0.25 -9.31 -11.06
N GLU A 159 0.88 -10.40 -11.45
CA GLU A 159 0.29 -11.38 -12.35
C GLU A 159 -0.96 -12.04 -11.77
N SER A 160 -0.91 -12.44 -10.50
CA SER A 160 -2.05 -13.11 -9.85
C SER A 160 -3.25 -12.18 -9.75
N VAL A 161 -3.05 -10.92 -9.35
CA VAL A 161 -4.09 -9.89 -9.27
C VAL A 161 -4.69 -9.65 -10.65
N GLY A 162 -3.86 -9.48 -11.68
CA GLY A 162 -4.33 -9.30 -13.06
C GLY A 162 -5.19 -10.47 -13.55
N LYS A 163 -4.74 -11.71 -13.32
CA LYS A 163 -5.50 -12.93 -13.67
C LYS A 163 -6.85 -13.00 -12.95
N ARG A 164 -6.90 -12.62 -11.67
CA ARG A 164 -8.15 -12.62 -10.87
C ARG A 164 -9.14 -11.57 -11.35
N LEU A 165 -8.68 -10.36 -11.61
CA LEU A 165 -9.53 -9.28 -12.13
C LEU A 165 -10.07 -9.64 -13.51
N ALA A 166 -9.22 -10.18 -14.41
CA ALA A 166 -9.66 -10.65 -15.71
C ALA A 166 -10.71 -11.77 -15.63
N ALA A 167 -10.56 -12.72 -14.69
CA ALA A 167 -11.54 -13.77 -14.46
C ALA A 167 -12.91 -13.24 -13.97
N GLU A 168 -12.94 -12.07 -13.35
CA GLU A 168 -14.16 -11.38 -12.92
C GLU A 168 -14.65 -10.37 -14.00
N GLY A 169 -14.04 -10.35 -15.19
CA GLY A 169 -14.40 -9.44 -16.29
C GLY A 169 -13.90 -8.00 -16.14
N LEU A 170 -13.04 -7.73 -15.15
CA LEU A 170 -12.51 -6.41 -14.83
C LEU A 170 -11.19 -6.18 -15.58
N THR A 171 -11.26 -5.97 -16.89
CA THR A 171 -10.08 -5.88 -17.78
C THR A 171 -9.63 -4.45 -18.09
N ASN A 172 -10.40 -3.44 -17.68
CA ASN A 172 -10.15 -2.02 -17.93
C ASN A 172 -9.31 -1.34 -16.84
N VAL A 173 -8.51 -2.11 -16.10
CA VAL A 173 -7.64 -1.63 -15.03
C VAL A 173 -6.21 -2.08 -15.26
N HIS A 174 -5.26 -1.15 -15.14
CA HIS A 174 -3.84 -1.45 -15.18
C HIS A 174 -3.33 -1.80 -13.78
N VAL A 175 -2.75 -3.00 -13.64
CA VAL A 175 -2.25 -3.50 -12.36
C VAL A 175 -0.73 -3.35 -12.28
N THR A 176 -0.25 -2.70 -11.22
CA THR A 176 1.17 -2.61 -10.86
C THR A 176 1.41 -3.24 -9.50
N ALA A 177 2.63 -3.74 -9.27
CA ALA A 177 3.12 -4.13 -7.96
C ALA A 177 4.46 -3.45 -7.71
N VAL A 178 4.60 -2.68 -6.64
CA VAL A 178 5.76 -1.79 -6.42
C VAL A 178 6.32 -1.96 -5.00
N GLU A 179 7.63 -2.17 -4.92
CA GLU A 179 8.39 -2.07 -3.67
C GLU A 179 8.69 -0.59 -3.43
N TYR A 180 8.40 -0.10 -2.23
CA TYR A 180 8.84 1.21 -1.77
C TYR A 180 9.80 0.98 -0.60
N GLY A 181 11.05 0.68 -0.96
CA GLY A 181 12.16 0.50 -0.03
C GLY A 181 13.21 1.60 -0.13
N LEU A 182 14.37 1.34 0.45
CA LEU A 182 15.55 2.19 0.29
C LEU A 182 16.41 1.65 -0.86
N ASN A 183 16.81 2.53 -1.77
CA ASN A 183 17.73 2.23 -2.86
C ASN A 183 19.20 2.35 -2.44
#